data_AF-A0A4R6ZDY1-F1
#
_entry.id   AF-A0A4R6ZDY1-F1
#
_cell.length_a   1.000
_cell.length_b   1.000
_cell.length_c   1.000
_cell.angle_alpha   90.00
_cell.angle_beta   90.00
_cell.angle_gamma   90.00
#
_symmetry.space_group_name_H-M   'P 1'
#
loop_
_entity.id
_entity.type
_entity.pdbx_description
1 polymer ?
#
loop_
_entity_poly.entity_id
_entity_poly.type
_entity_poly.pdbx_seq_one_letter_code
_entity_poly.pdbx_strand_id
1 'polypeptide(L)' 'MHEEQLTSRRVHCPYCDAPFDLLVDPSQGSHVTWEDCHVCCEPIQVRVDVDLQDESAFQVTLGSDDDVL' A
#
# COMPACT_ATOMS: atom_id res chain seq x y z
N MET A 1 -22.14 6.42 11.77
CA MET A 1 -20.76 6.04 12.13
C MET A 1 -20.23 5.32 10.91
N HIS A 2 -19.48 6.01 10.04
CA HIS A 2 -18.85 5.32 8.92
C HIS A 2 -17.64 4.61 9.53
N GLU A 3 -17.78 3.30 9.76
CA GLU A 3 -16.66 2.46 10.19
C GLU A 3 -15.76 2.32 8.97
N GLU A 4 -14.81 3.25 8.81
CA GLU A 4 -13.73 3.18 7.83
C GLU A 4 -13.11 1.79 7.88
N GLN A 5 -13.44 0.97 6.87
CA GLN A 5 -13.02 -0.41 6.75
C GLN A 5 -11.64 -0.44 6.11
N LEU A 6 -10.64 0.01 6.88
CA LEU A 6 -9.24 -0.15 6.55
C LEU A 6 -8.93 -1.65 6.48
N THR A 7 -8.59 -2.11 5.29
CA THR A 7 -8.17 -3.50 5.07
C THR A 7 -6.68 -3.61 5.37
N SER A 8 -6.33 -4.37 6.39
CA SER A 8 -4.93 -4.70 6.66
C SER A 8 -4.41 -5.70 5.64
N ARG A 9 -3.29 -5.37 5.01
CA ARG A 9 -2.57 -6.23 4.07
C ARG A 9 -1.14 -6.38 4.53
N ARG A 10 -0.73 -7.62 4.78
CA ARG A 10 0.67 -7.92 5.06
C ARG A 10 1.50 -7.80 3.79
N VAL A 11 2.52 -6.95 3.86
CA VAL A 11 3.43 -6.63 2.76
C VAL A 11 4.88 -6.69 3.25
N HIS A 12 5.82 -6.65 2.32
CA HIS A 12 7.25 -6.73 2.60
C HIS A 12 7.96 -5.51 2.02
N CYS A 13 8.90 -4.95 2.76
CA CYS A 13 9.68 -3.81 2.30
C CYS A 13 10.57 -4.22 1.12
N PRO A 14 10.52 -3.53 -0.03
CA PRO A 14 11.34 -3.88 -1.20
C PRO A 14 12.85 -3.68 -0.96
N TYR A 15 13.23 -2.91 0.07
CA TYR A 15 14.62 -2.61 0.39
C TYR A 15 15.26 -3.64 1.34
N CYS A 16 14.63 -3.89 2.50
CA CYS A 16 15.19 -4.74 3.56
C CYS A 16 14.41 -6.04 3.79
N ASP A 17 13.37 -6.31 3.00
CA ASP A 17 12.48 -7.48 3.10
C ASP A 17 11.71 -7.59 4.43
N ALA A 18 11.72 -6.54 5.25
CA ALA A 18 11.01 -6.52 6.52
C ALA A 18 9.49 -6.60 6.30
N PRO A 19 8.77 -7.49 7.00
CA PRO A 19 7.32 -7.57 6.92
C PRO A 19 6.66 -6.41 7.69
N PHE A 20 5.64 -5.80 7.11
CA PHE A 20 4.81 -4.80 7.76
C PHE A 20 3.34 -4.93 7.34
N ASP A 21 2.42 -4.40 8.16
CA ASP A 21 0.98 -4.41 7.89
C ASP A 21 0.57 -3.05 7.33
N LEU A 22 0.21 -3.04 6.04
CA LEU A 22 -0.28 -1.85 5.35
C LEU A 22 -1.80 -1.74 5.52
N LEU A 23 -2.29 -0.57 5.92
CA LEU A 23 -3.72 -0.29 6.00
C LEU A 23 -4.16 0.36 4.68
N VAL A 24 -4.97 -0.36 3.91
CA VAL A 24 -5.51 0.09 2.63
C VAL A 24 -6.98 0.40 2.79
N ASP A 25 -7.37 1.61 2.42
CA ASP A 25 -8.77 1.98 2.26
C ASP A 25 -9.17 1.90 0.78
N PRO A 26 -9.85 0.83 0.34
CA PRO A 26 -10.29 0.73 -1.05
C PRO A 26 -11.40 1.75 -1.39
N SER A 27 -12.07 2.34 -0.40
CA SER A 27 -13.13 3.33 -0.63
C SER A 27 -12.61 4.66 -1.18
N GLN A 28 -11.33 4.98 -0.96
CA GLN A 28 -10.65 6.10 -1.60
C GLN A 28 -10.34 5.88 -3.10
N GLY A 29 -10.53 4.67 -3.63
CA GLY A 29 -10.17 4.33 -5.00
C GLY A 29 -8.66 4.24 -5.24
N SER A 30 -8.23 4.27 -6.51
CA SER A 30 -6.83 4.17 -6.86
C SER A 30 -6.02 5.39 -6.40
N HIS A 31 -5.00 5.15 -5.57
CA HIS A 31 -4.15 6.21 -5.02
C HIS A 31 -2.71 5.74 -4.79
N VAL A 32 -1.82 6.71 -4.63
CA VAL A 32 -0.42 6.46 -4.30
C VAL A 32 -0.10 7.18 -3.00
N THR A 33 0.50 6.44 -2.07
CA THR A 33 0.99 6.97 -0.80
C THR A 33 2.46 6.59 -0.62
N TRP A 34 3.11 7.22 0.34
CA TRP A 34 4.50 6.96 0.70
C TRP A 34 4.56 6.58 2.18
N GLU A 35 5.18 5.45 2.47
CA GLU A 35 5.43 4.98 3.83
C GLU A 35 6.93 4.80 4.06
N ASP A 36 7.42 5.15 5.23
CA ASP A 36 8.79 4.86 5.62
C ASP A 36 8.94 3.46 6.23
N CYS A 37 9.99 2.75 5.83
CA CYS A 37 10.31 1.48 6.46
C CYS A 37 10.87 1.73 7.87
N HIS A 38 10.23 1.14 8.89
CA HIS A 38 10.69 1.25 10.28
C HIS A 38 12.03 0.54 10.56
N VAL A 39 12.53 -0.25 9.60
CA VAL A 39 13.78 -1.01 9.72
C VAL A 39 14.94 -0.32 9.00
N CYS A 40 14.80 -0.02 7.70
CA CYS A 40 15.85 0.62 6.92
C CYS A 40 15.72 2.15 6.79
N CYS A 41 14.61 2.73 7.27
CA CYS A 41 14.33 4.17 7.19
C CYS A 41 14.27 4.71 5.75
N GLU A 42 13.97 3.85 4.78
CA GLU A 42 13.84 4.20 3.36
C GLU A 42 12.36 4.42 2.97
N PRO A 43 12.09 5.38 2.08
CA PRO A 43 10.74 5.66 1.59
C PRO A 43 10.28 4.56 0.63
N ILE A 44 9.20 3.89 0.99
CA ILE A 44 8.50 2.90 0.17
C ILE A 44 7.32 3.60 -0.50
N GLN A 45 7.27 3.54 -1.83
CA GLN A 45 6.08 3.97 -2.57
C GLN A 45 5.05 2.85 -2.54
N VAL A 46 3.84 3.17 -2.10
CA VAL A 46 2.71 2.26 -2.05
C VAL A 46 1.67 2.73 -3.04
N ARG A 47 1.45 1.96 -4.11
CA ARG A 47 0.39 2.19 -5.09
C ARG A 47 -0.75 1.22 -4.84
N VAL A 48 -1.94 1.75 -4.60
CA VAL A 48 -3.18 1.00 -4.50
C VAL A 48 -3.97 1.27 -5.76
N ASP A 49 -4.32 0.22 -6.49
CA ASP A 49 -5.25 0.30 -7.62
C ASP A 49 -6.51 -0.49 -7.26
N VAL A 50 -7.66 0.17 -7.33
CA VAL A 50 -8.96 -0.44 -6.99
C VAL A 50 -9.72 -0.69 -8.28
N ASP A 51 -10.23 -1.90 -8.45
CA ASP A 51 -10.98 -2.26 -9.65
C ASP A 51 -12.35 -1.55 -9.67
N LEU A 52 -12.74 -1.06 -10.85
CA LEU A 52 -14.00 -0.33 -11.05
C LEU A 52 -15.25 -1.22 -11.02
N GLN A 53 -15.10 -2.55 -11.11
CA GLN A 53 -16.19 -3.51 -11.07
C GLN A 53 -16.37 -4.12 -9.68
N ASP A 54 -15.28 -4.26 -8.91
CA ASP A 54 -15.31 -4.80 -7.56
C ASP A 54 -14.42 -3.98 -6.63
N GLU A 55 -15.03 -3.16 -5.77
CA GLU A 55 -14.33 -2.31 -4.79
C GLU A 55 -13.54 -3.14 -3.75
N SER A 56 -13.89 -4.43 -3.59
CA SER A 56 -13.14 -5.38 -2.75
C SER A 56 -11.89 -5.92 -3.44
N ALA A 57 -11.84 -5.87 -4.77
CA ALA A 57 -10.71 -6.28 -5.57
C ALA A 57 -9.76 -5.10 -5.79
N PHE A 58 -8.72 -5.04 -4.97
CA PHE A 58 -7.66 -4.05 -5.10
C PHE A 58 -6.30 -4.72 -5.24
N GLN A 59 -5.43 -4.09 -6.02
CA GLN A 59 -4.04 -4.46 -6.20
C GLN A 59 -3.14 -3.48 -5.45
N VAL A 60 -2.21 -4.02 -4.66
CA VAL A 60 -1.19 -3.23 -3.98
C VAL A 60 0.15 -3.52 -4.63
N THR A 61 0.80 -2.47 -5.10
CA THR A 61 2.14 -2.52 -5.69
C THR A 61 3.07 -1.68 -4.83
N LEU A 62 4.17 -2.28 -4.39
CA LEU A 62 5.20 -1.63 -3.60
C LEU A 62 6.37 -1.33 -4.53
N GLY A 63 6.71 -0.06 -4.65
CA GLY A 63 7.86 0.41 -5.42
C GLY A 63 8.89 1.02 -4.48
N SER A 64 10.15 0.80 -4.81
CA SER A 64 11.24 1.64 -4.32
C SER A 64 11.14 3.02 -4.98
N ASP A 65 11.59 4.08 -4.33
CA ASP A 65 11.73 5.43 -4.91
C ASP A 65 12.49 5.44 -6.26
N ASP A 66 13.40 4.49 -6.47
CA ASP A 66 14.25 4.36 -7.66
C ASP A 66 13.54 3.69 -8.86
N ASP A 67 12.44 2.95 -8.63
CA ASP A 67 11.71 2.26 -9.69
C ASP A 67 10.60 3.18 -10.22
N VAL A 68 10.99 4.09 -11.12
CA VAL A 68 10.07 4.96 -11.84
C VAL A 68 9.16 4.11 -12.73
N LEU A 69 7.99 3.72 -12.22
CA LEU A 69 6.86 3.21 -12.99
C LEU A 69 6.19 4.33 -13.81
#